data_AF-A0A0N9HPW7-F1
#
_entry.id   AF-A0A0N9HPW7-F1
#
_cell.length_a   1.000
_cell.length_b   1.000
_cell.length_c   1.000
_cell.angle_alpha   90.00
_cell.angle_beta   90.00
_cell.angle_gamma   90.00
#
_symmetry.space_group_name_H-M   'P 1'
#
loop_
_entity.id
_entity.type
_entity.pdbx_description
1 polymer ?
#
loop_
_entity_poly.entity_id
_entity_poly.type
_entity_poly.pdbx_seq_one_letter_code
_entity_poly.pdbx_strand_id
1 'polypeptide(L)'
;MDIDFFAAIVRTGTVLGADAGMSPQEVSRYLGDDPWDEESGGVLRWDYGLVEFCWDVKGSRFELELHRLTVSVPFEDLRARVALVAQEDSTFVHPTSGVAVHVRDGLVTRIVSTRGGRRGLDIPGDRLPAVFSAPGRYADIVESGTVLGVDADLDPSVVRRVFGEFGYRNVNEPSFWWGYGILEIFWHKRPNGLGAQGSHFTVQCHRLGAIGRRLRWTDLRAELDRRGVALVELTGYQPDPDYTEYLQPDSMIVVMVYLPDDEVHVVQSRFRMRDPNRDWSDWQAVTQSLKHALTLSPDERIAWIERKRPDEDAAGWWHQRCQLATGHACDSGAVPDHGDWVAFAFWAWELAHTLGVPPAVVAREVAAFTGALEDHHPEFDRPTADSVVQSCLEHITGAMDRTDKDLLTAAALHRHAVQDPSLLAALDRWIAIRTDLPSVSLPRW
;
A
#
# COMPACT_ATOMS: atom_id res chain seq x y z
N MET A 1 -1.57 33.69 -32.43
CA MET A 1 -1.54 32.91 -31.18
C MET A 1 -0.72 33.71 -30.18
N ASP A 2 -1.12 33.73 -28.91
CA ASP A 2 -0.55 34.62 -27.89
C ASP A 2 0.81 34.11 -27.40
N ILE A 3 1.82 34.98 -27.28
CA ILE A 3 3.12 34.61 -26.69
C ILE A 3 2.96 34.14 -25.24
N ASP A 4 1.95 34.65 -24.54
CA ASP A 4 1.66 34.27 -23.16
C ASP A 4 1.17 32.82 -23.02
N PHE A 5 0.57 32.25 -24.06
CA PHE A 5 0.21 30.83 -24.12
C PHE A 5 1.47 29.95 -24.09
N PHE A 6 2.44 30.21 -24.97
CA PHE A 6 3.69 29.44 -25.00
C PHE A 6 4.52 29.66 -23.74
N ALA A 7 4.55 30.89 -23.23
CA ALA A 7 5.20 31.21 -21.96
C ALA A 7 4.56 30.45 -20.79
N ALA A 8 3.23 30.29 -20.78
CA ALA A 8 2.54 29.49 -19.77
C ALA A 8 2.98 28.02 -19.84
N ILE A 9 2.98 27.41 -21.03
CA ILE A 9 3.41 26.02 -21.23
C ILE A 9 4.86 25.82 -20.76
N VAL A 10 5.75 26.74 -21.11
CA VAL A 10 7.16 26.66 -20.68
C VAL A 10 7.28 26.75 -19.15
N ARG A 11 6.48 27.60 -18.49
CA ARG A 11 6.49 27.71 -17.01
C ARG A 11 5.93 26.48 -16.31
N THR A 12 4.84 25.93 -16.82
CA THR A 12 4.09 24.87 -16.12
C THR A 12 4.52 23.48 -16.52
N GLY A 13 5.08 23.31 -17.72
CA GLY A 13 5.28 21.98 -18.30
C GLY A 13 3.98 21.30 -18.68
N THR A 14 2.90 22.06 -18.90
CA THR A 14 1.58 21.53 -19.22
C THR A 14 0.94 22.28 -20.39
N VAL A 15 0.13 21.59 -21.18
CA VAL A 15 -0.69 22.15 -22.27
C VAL A 15 -2.15 21.94 -21.93
N LEU A 16 -2.88 23.04 -21.67
CA LEU A 16 -4.30 22.99 -21.26
C LEU A 16 -4.56 22.06 -20.05
N GLY A 17 -3.57 21.89 -19.18
CA GLY A 17 -3.63 21.00 -18.01
C GLY A 17 -3.02 19.62 -18.24
N ALA A 18 -2.79 19.19 -19.48
CA ALA A 18 -2.13 17.93 -19.79
C ALA A 18 -0.61 18.02 -19.68
N ASP A 19 0.05 17.04 -19.07
CA ASP A 19 1.52 17.01 -18.90
C ASP A 19 2.16 15.75 -19.48
N ALA A 20 3.49 15.80 -19.65
CA ALA A 20 4.27 14.74 -20.29
C ALA A 20 4.25 13.39 -19.53
N GLY A 21 3.73 13.33 -18.31
CA GLY A 21 3.57 12.11 -17.52
C GLY A 21 2.17 11.54 -17.47
N MET A 22 1.21 12.17 -18.14
CA MET A 22 -0.16 11.68 -18.19
C MET A 22 -0.29 10.50 -19.16
N SER A 23 -1.19 9.56 -18.85
CA SER A 23 -1.54 8.47 -19.75
C SER A 23 -2.34 8.99 -20.96
N PRO A 24 -2.49 8.21 -22.04
CA PRO A 24 -3.34 8.58 -23.16
C PRO A 24 -4.77 8.94 -22.71
N GLN A 25 -5.37 8.15 -21.81
CA GLN A 25 -6.72 8.42 -21.30
C GLN A 25 -6.81 9.69 -20.46
N GLU A 26 -5.74 10.07 -19.77
CA GLU A 26 -5.69 11.33 -19.03
C GLU A 26 -5.57 12.52 -19.99
N VAL A 27 -4.71 12.41 -21.01
CA VAL A 27 -4.58 13.43 -22.06
C VAL A 27 -5.91 13.63 -22.81
N SER A 28 -6.65 12.56 -23.11
CA SER A 28 -7.93 12.66 -23.81
C SER A 28 -8.99 13.44 -23.03
N ARG A 29 -8.95 13.41 -21.69
CA ARG A 29 -9.85 14.23 -20.84
C ARG A 29 -9.61 15.73 -20.95
N TYR A 30 -8.38 16.15 -21.25
CA TYR A 30 -8.02 17.56 -21.39
C TYR A 30 -8.10 18.05 -22.82
N LEU A 31 -7.68 17.22 -23.79
CA LEU A 31 -7.51 17.61 -25.19
C LEU A 31 -8.58 17.03 -26.13
N GLY A 32 -9.44 16.15 -25.63
CA GLY A 32 -10.47 15.47 -26.41
C GLY A 32 -10.04 14.09 -26.91
N ASP A 33 -11.02 13.33 -27.41
CA ASP A 33 -10.89 11.92 -27.77
C ASP A 33 -10.56 11.67 -29.26
N ASP A 34 -10.25 12.72 -30.05
CA ASP A 34 -10.03 12.62 -31.51
C ASP A 34 -8.61 13.06 -31.95
N PRO A 35 -7.53 12.46 -31.40
CA PRO A 35 -6.20 12.66 -31.97
C PRO A 35 -6.04 11.85 -33.26
N TRP A 36 -5.13 12.28 -34.14
CA TRP A 36 -4.57 11.36 -35.11
C TRP A 36 -3.64 10.38 -34.39
N ASP A 37 -3.95 9.09 -34.46
CA ASP A 37 -3.19 8.03 -33.82
C ASP A 37 -2.21 7.37 -34.79
N GLU A 38 -0.94 7.29 -34.38
CA GLU A 38 0.08 6.53 -35.08
C GLU A 38 0.76 5.58 -34.10
N GLU A 39 0.59 4.27 -34.31
CA GLU A 39 1.34 3.23 -33.62
C GLU A 39 2.42 2.66 -34.54
N SER A 40 3.69 2.98 -34.24
CA SER A 40 4.82 2.46 -35.00
C SER A 40 6.02 2.23 -34.08
N GLY A 41 6.65 1.06 -34.22
CA GLY A 41 7.90 0.75 -33.51
C GLY A 41 7.81 0.73 -31.97
N GLY A 42 6.63 0.45 -31.40
CA GLY A 42 6.41 0.43 -29.94
C GLY A 42 6.29 1.82 -29.32
N VAL A 43 6.05 2.84 -30.14
CA VAL A 43 5.68 4.19 -29.72
C VAL A 43 4.21 4.40 -30.06
N LEU A 44 3.42 4.77 -29.06
CA LEU A 44 2.09 5.32 -29.26
C LEU A 44 2.23 6.83 -29.41
N ARG A 45 1.74 7.40 -30.52
CA ARG A 45 1.74 8.84 -30.77
C ARG A 45 0.32 9.34 -30.99
N TRP A 46 -0.05 10.38 -30.27
CA TRP A 46 -1.31 11.10 -30.47
C TRP A 46 -1.01 12.54 -30.90
N ASP A 47 -1.50 12.91 -32.07
CA ASP A 47 -1.32 14.23 -32.67
C ASP A 47 -2.62 15.04 -32.60
N TYR A 48 -2.59 16.14 -31.85
CA TYR A 48 -3.68 17.13 -31.70
C TYR A 48 -3.46 18.36 -32.60
N GLY A 49 -2.72 18.20 -33.69
CA GLY A 49 -2.37 19.23 -34.68
C GLY A 49 -1.12 20.01 -34.28
N LEU A 50 -1.20 20.82 -33.21
CA LEU A 50 -0.06 21.61 -32.73
C LEU A 50 0.78 20.86 -31.70
N VAL A 51 0.14 19.98 -30.93
CA VAL A 51 0.71 19.30 -29.78
C VAL A 51 0.66 17.81 -30.04
N GLU A 52 1.78 17.15 -29.86
CA GLU A 52 1.87 15.70 -29.99
C GLU A 52 2.26 15.11 -28.64
N PHE A 53 1.60 14.04 -28.24
CA PHE A 53 2.01 13.21 -27.12
C PHE A 53 2.59 11.90 -27.65
N CYS A 54 3.68 11.45 -27.03
CA CYS A 54 4.33 10.18 -27.34
C CYS A 54 4.51 9.37 -26.06
N TRP A 55 4.18 8.09 -26.12
CA TRP A 55 4.42 7.12 -25.07
C TRP A 55 5.21 5.95 -25.64
N ASP A 56 6.32 5.63 -25.00
CA ASP A 56 7.11 4.45 -25.33
C ASP A 56 7.67 3.79 -24.06
N VAL A 57 8.38 2.68 -24.23
CA VAL A 57 9.00 1.93 -23.12
C VAL A 57 10.06 2.72 -22.33
N LYS A 58 10.49 3.88 -22.83
CA LYS A 58 11.51 4.75 -22.21
C LYS A 58 10.88 5.90 -21.45
N GLY A 59 9.60 6.17 -21.64
CA GLY A 59 8.83 7.19 -20.94
C GLY A 59 7.81 7.86 -21.85
N SER A 60 7.41 9.06 -21.45
CA SER A 60 6.41 9.83 -22.17
C SER A 60 6.86 11.28 -22.34
N ARG A 61 6.42 11.90 -23.44
CA ARG A 61 6.75 13.29 -23.75
C ARG A 61 5.60 13.94 -24.49
N PHE A 62 5.58 15.27 -24.44
CA PHE A 62 4.85 16.03 -25.44
C PHE A 62 5.75 17.03 -26.16
N GLU A 63 5.40 17.31 -27.41
CA GLU A 63 6.10 18.24 -28.28
C GLU A 63 5.08 19.23 -28.87
N LEU A 64 5.38 20.53 -28.79
CA LEU A 64 4.71 21.52 -29.63
C LEU A 64 5.55 21.73 -30.88
N GLU A 65 4.94 21.52 -32.03
CA GLU A 65 5.60 21.64 -33.33
C GLU A 65 5.27 23.01 -33.96
N LEU A 66 6.00 24.04 -33.54
CA LEU A 66 5.69 25.43 -33.91
C LEU A 66 5.90 25.72 -35.40
N HIS A 67 6.64 24.86 -36.11
CA HIS A 67 6.74 24.93 -37.58
C HIS A 67 5.39 24.70 -38.29
N ARG A 68 4.37 24.15 -37.59
CA ARG A 68 3.01 23.96 -38.11
C ARG A 68 2.14 25.22 -37.96
N LEU A 69 2.61 26.24 -37.25
CA LEU A 69 1.88 27.49 -37.09
C LEU A 69 2.05 28.38 -38.31
N THR A 70 0.99 29.09 -38.67
CA THR A 70 1.03 30.15 -39.70
C THR A 70 1.73 31.43 -39.21
N VAL A 71 1.92 31.55 -37.90
CA VAL A 71 2.57 32.69 -37.24
C VAL A 71 3.80 32.20 -36.49
N SER A 72 4.96 32.80 -36.80
CA SER A 72 6.22 32.48 -36.12
C SER A 72 6.22 32.98 -34.68
N VAL A 73 6.95 32.29 -33.81
CA VAL A 73 7.16 32.68 -32.40
C VAL A 73 8.62 33.14 -32.24
N PRO A 74 8.87 34.46 -32.16
CA PRO A 74 10.23 34.97 -31.95
C PRO A 74 10.77 34.51 -30.59
N PHE A 75 12.01 34.03 -30.57
CA PHE A 75 12.63 33.55 -29.33
C PHE A 75 12.77 34.65 -28.27
N GLU A 76 13.12 35.86 -28.69
CA GLU A 76 13.28 37.00 -27.77
C GLU A 76 11.96 37.39 -27.10
N ASP A 77 10.83 37.27 -27.81
CA ASP A 77 9.51 37.54 -27.24
C ASP A 77 9.14 36.50 -26.17
N LEU A 78 9.47 35.22 -26.40
CA LEU A 78 9.24 34.15 -25.43
C LEU A 78 10.17 34.33 -24.22
N ARG A 79 11.46 34.57 -24.46
CA ARG A 79 12.49 34.76 -23.45
C ARG A 79 12.21 35.98 -22.55
N ALA A 80 11.55 37.02 -23.07
CA ALA A 80 11.11 38.15 -22.26
C ALA A 80 10.02 37.78 -21.23
N ARG A 81 9.35 36.63 -21.38
CA ARG A 81 8.24 36.16 -20.52
C ARG A 81 8.61 34.99 -19.62
N VAL A 82 9.71 34.30 -19.88
CA VAL A 82 10.15 33.10 -19.13
C VAL A 82 11.66 33.05 -18.94
N ALA A 83 12.10 32.61 -17.76
CA ALA A 83 13.52 32.42 -17.47
C ALA A 83 14.03 31.16 -18.16
N LEU A 84 14.90 31.31 -19.15
CA LEU A 84 15.45 30.22 -19.94
C LEU A 84 16.98 30.16 -19.79
N VAL A 85 17.48 28.95 -19.55
CA VAL A 85 18.91 28.66 -19.43
C VAL A 85 19.37 27.99 -20.71
N ALA A 86 20.37 28.58 -21.38
CA ALA A 86 20.95 28.01 -22.58
C ALA A 86 21.57 26.62 -22.31
N GLN A 87 21.36 25.71 -23.24
CA GLN A 87 21.97 24.38 -23.34
C GLN A 87 22.68 24.27 -24.71
N GLU A 88 23.13 23.08 -25.06
CA GLU A 88 23.75 22.79 -26.36
C GLU A 88 22.74 22.89 -27.53
N ASP A 89 23.25 23.01 -28.76
CA ASP A 89 22.48 22.93 -30.01
C ASP A 89 21.25 23.86 -30.10
N SER A 90 21.42 25.12 -29.70
CA SER A 90 20.35 26.13 -29.73
C SER A 90 19.11 25.73 -28.92
N THR A 91 19.31 24.94 -27.88
CA THR A 91 18.26 24.53 -26.94
C THR A 91 18.33 25.35 -25.67
N PHE A 92 17.17 25.68 -25.11
CA PHE A 92 17.05 26.43 -23.87
C PHE A 92 16.08 25.73 -22.94
N VAL A 93 16.40 25.63 -21.66
CA VAL A 93 15.59 24.90 -20.68
C VAL A 93 15.07 25.84 -19.61
N HIS A 94 13.79 25.72 -19.28
CA HIS A 94 13.22 26.41 -18.14
C HIS A 94 13.60 25.65 -16.86
N PRO A 95 14.29 26.29 -15.90
CA PRO A 95 14.99 25.59 -14.81
C PRO A 95 14.04 24.91 -13.82
N THR A 96 12.79 25.36 -13.73
CA THR A 96 11.81 24.80 -12.78
C THR A 96 10.98 23.68 -13.37
N SER A 97 10.56 23.83 -14.63
CA SER A 97 9.65 22.88 -15.28
C SER A 97 10.39 21.81 -16.09
N GLY A 98 11.67 22.02 -16.39
CA GLY A 98 12.44 21.14 -17.26
C GLY A 98 12.03 21.19 -18.74
N VAL A 99 11.13 22.11 -19.12
CA VAL A 99 10.68 22.26 -20.51
C VAL A 99 11.83 22.80 -21.36
N ALA A 100 12.12 22.10 -22.46
CA ALA A 100 13.10 22.49 -23.46
C ALA A 100 12.45 23.30 -24.59
N VAL A 101 13.16 24.31 -25.07
CA VAL A 101 12.76 25.22 -26.14
C VAL A 101 13.87 25.18 -27.18
N HIS A 102 13.57 24.68 -28.38
CA HIS A 102 14.50 24.64 -29.50
C HIS A 102 14.33 25.87 -30.38
N VAL A 103 15.45 26.50 -30.72
CA VAL A 103 15.50 27.75 -31.48
C VAL A 103 16.29 27.56 -32.75
N ARG A 104 15.77 28.07 -33.87
CA ARG A 104 16.47 28.12 -35.15
C ARG A 104 16.19 29.45 -35.82
N ASP A 105 17.25 30.10 -36.30
CA ASP A 105 17.17 31.39 -37.01
C ASP A 105 16.37 32.47 -36.23
N GLY A 106 16.51 32.48 -34.89
CA GLY A 106 15.83 33.41 -33.99
C GLY A 106 14.36 33.08 -33.69
N LEU A 107 13.85 31.95 -34.20
CA LEU A 107 12.47 31.50 -34.02
C LEU A 107 12.42 30.23 -33.18
N VAL A 108 11.41 30.13 -32.33
CA VAL A 108 11.13 28.89 -31.59
C VAL A 108 10.53 27.87 -32.57
N THR A 109 11.24 26.76 -32.78
CA THR A 109 10.79 25.70 -33.69
C THR A 109 10.04 24.60 -32.95
N ARG A 110 10.39 24.36 -31.68
CA ARG A 110 9.79 23.29 -30.88
C ARG A 110 9.84 23.59 -29.39
N ILE A 111 8.81 23.20 -28.66
CA ILE A 111 8.79 23.17 -27.19
C ILE A 111 8.56 21.74 -26.75
N VAL A 112 9.41 21.18 -25.91
CA VAL A 112 9.41 19.76 -25.52
C VAL A 112 9.36 19.64 -24.01
N SER A 113 8.46 18.79 -23.52
CA SER A 113 8.45 18.34 -22.13
C SER A 113 8.59 16.82 -22.11
N THR A 114 9.52 16.29 -21.33
CA THR A 114 9.79 14.86 -21.24
C THR A 114 9.67 14.37 -19.81
N ARG A 115 9.14 13.15 -19.64
CA ARG A 115 9.14 12.42 -18.38
C ARG A 115 9.64 10.99 -18.62
N GLY A 116 10.89 10.75 -18.21
CA GLY A 116 11.58 9.47 -18.43
C GLY A 116 12.16 9.37 -19.85
N GLY A 117 13.46 9.10 -19.96
CA GLY A 117 14.11 8.83 -21.24
C GLY A 117 15.60 9.15 -21.26
N ARG A 118 16.44 8.17 -21.63
CA ARG A 118 17.91 8.21 -21.56
C ARG A 118 18.62 9.01 -22.68
N ARG A 119 17.91 9.83 -23.48
CA ARG A 119 18.47 10.58 -24.63
C ARG A 119 17.70 11.87 -25.04
N GLY A 120 16.91 12.46 -24.15
CA GLY A 120 16.31 13.78 -24.39
C GLY A 120 16.99 14.79 -23.48
N LEU A 121 17.93 15.58 -24.03
CA LEU A 121 18.70 16.64 -23.38
C LEU A 121 19.20 16.31 -21.97
N ASP A 122 20.50 16.10 -21.84
CA ASP A 122 21.17 16.09 -20.54
C ASP A 122 21.03 17.46 -19.86
N ILE A 123 19.88 17.71 -19.24
CA ILE A 123 19.73 18.69 -18.18
C ILE A 123 20.67 18.19 -17.07
N PRO A 124 21.64 18.99 -16.58
CA PRO A 124 22.57 18.57 -15.54
C PRO A 124 21.81 17.89 -14.41
N GLY A 125 22.17 16.62 -14.15
CA GLY A 125 21.44 15.66 -13.32
C GLY A 125 21.30 16.01 -11.83
N ASP A 126 21.51 17.27 -11.46
CA ASP A 126 21.30 17.80 -10.12
C ASP A 126 20.15 18.80 -10.17
N ARG A 127 18.90 18.28 -10.12
CA ARG A 127 17.62 18.93 -9.74
C ARG A 127 16.46 18.47 -10.62
N LEU A 128 16.14 17.18 -10.55
CA LEU A 128 14.72 16.83 -10.42
C LEU A 128 14.28 17.30 -9.02
N PRO A 129 13.07 17.85 -8.82
CA PRO A 129 12.54 18.06 -7.47
C PRO A 129 12.67 16.77 -6.67
N ALA A 130 13.20 16.87 -5.45
CA ALA A 130 13.51 15.76 -4.54
C ALA A 130 12.25 15.05 -4.00
N VAL A 131 11.37 14.57 -4.88
CA VAL A 131 10.14 13.83 -4.57
C VAL A 131 10.20 12.40 -5.16
N PHE A 132 11.31 12.05 -5.82
CA PHE A 132 11.52 10.75 -6.49
C PHE A 132 12.95 10.19 -6.26
N SER A 133 13.59 10.42 -5.12
CA SER A 133 14.75 9.59 -4.76
C SER A 133 14.29 8.15 -4.50
N ALA A 134 15.08 7.18 -4.97
CA ALA A 134 14.75 5.76 -4.90
C ALA A 134 14.47 5.23 -3.48
N PRO A 135 15.09 5.70 -2.37
CA PRO A 135 14.84 5.15 -1.02
C PRO A 135 13.69 5.81 -0.23
N GLY A 136 13.47 7.12 -0.39
CA GLY A 136 12.50 7.89 0.43
C GLY A 136 11.07 7.34 0.37
N ARG A 137 10.66 6.85 -0.79
CA ARG A 137 9.33 6.26 -0.99
C ARG A 137 9.14 4.93 -0.27
N TYR A 138 10.17 4.10 -0.27
CA TYR A 138 10.11 2.84 0.45
C TYR A 138 10.21 3.09 1.95
N ALA A 139 10.94 4.13 2.38
CA ALA A 139 10.88 4.59 3.75
C ALA A 139 9.47 5.08 4.13
N ASP A 140 8.76 5.81 3.27
CA ASP A 140 7.35 6.21 3.51
C ASP A 140 6.45 4.96 3.70
N ILE A 141 6.65 3.91 2.89
CA ILE A 141 5.89 2.66 3.00
C ILE A 141 6.21 1.96 4.32
N VAL A 142 7.49 1.83 4.65
CA VAL A 142 7.98 1.20 5.90
C VAL A 142 7.49 1.95 7.13
N GLU A 143 7.46 3.27 7.09
CA GLU A 143 7.02 4.13 8.18
C GLU A 143 5.49 4.11 8.35
N SER A 144 4.75 4.25 7.25
CA SER A 144 3.29 4.40 7.31
C SER A 144 2.52 3.09 7.32
N GLY A 145 3.12 2.00 6.84
CA GLY A 145 2.44 0.73 6.62
C GLY A 145 1.52 0.73 5.40
N THR A 146 1.61 1.77 4.56
CA THR A 146 0.69 1.98 3.43
C THR A 146 1.44 2.31 2.15
N VAL A 147 0.83 2.03 1.00
CA VAL A 147 1.32 2.51 -0.29
C VAL A 147 0.44 3.67 -0.72
N LEU A 148 0.97 4.89 -0.69
CA LEU A 148 0.21 6.11 -1.01
C LEU A 148 -1.09 6.24 -0.18
N GLY A 149 -1.04 5.83 1.10
CA GLY A 149 -2.20 5.82 1.99
C GLY A 149 -3.09 4.58 1.88
N VAL A 150 -2.92 3.74 0.85
CA VAL A 150 -3.66 2.49 0.71
C VAL A 150 -3.03 1.41 1.60
N ASP A 151 -3.85 0.90 2.52
CA ASP A 151 -3.52 -0.23 3.37
C ASP A 151 -3.99 -1.55 2.72
N ALA A 152 -3.38 -2.67 3.10
CA ALA A 152 -3.66 -3.98 2.50
C ALA A 152 -4.98 -4.61 2.94
N ASP A 153 -5.64 -4.06 3.96
CA ASP A 153 -6.96 -4.49 4.44
C ASP A 153 -8.14 -3.71 3.84
N LEU A 154 -7.86 -2.74 2.95
CA LEU A 154 -8.92 -2.01 2.25
C LEU A 154 -9.63 -2.87 1.22
N ASP A 155 -10.92 -2.57 1.02
CA ASP A 155 -11.75 -3.26 0.02
C ASP A 155 -11.18 -3.07 -1.41
N PRO A 156 -11.26 -4.10 -2.28
CA PRO A 156 -10.77 -3.99 -3.65
C PRO A 156 -11.36 -2.78 -4.42
N SER A 157 -12.60 -2.37 -4.16
CA SER A 157 -13.18 -1.19 -4.81
C SER A 157 -12.46 0.11 -4.45
N VAL A 158 -11.99 0.25 -3.19
CA VAL A 158 -11.19 1.39 -2.73
C VAL A 158 -9.84 1.38 -3.42
N VAL A 159 -9.18 0.22 -3.46
CA VAL A 159 -7.88 0.06 -4.13
C VAL A 159 -7.97 0.38 -5.62
N ARG A 160 -9.01 -0.10 -6.31
CA ARG A 160 -9.25 0.23 -7.72
C ARG A 160 -9.52 1.72 -7.94
N ARG A 161 -10.27 2.37 -7.04
CA ARG A 161 -10.52 3.81 -7.10
C ARG A 161 -9.23 4.63 -6.93
N VAL A 162 -8.32 4.17 -6.05
CA VAL A 162 -7.07 4.87 -5.81
C VAL A 162 -6.06 4.61 -6.93
N PHE A 163 -5.75 3.35 -7.24
CA PHE A 163 -4.69 2.99 -8.19
C PHE A 163 -5.14 2.81 -9.64
N GLY A 164 -6.45 2.81 -9.90
CA GLY A 164 -7.02 2.53 -11.21
C GLY A 164 -7.06 1.03 -11.55
N GLU A 165 -7.04 0.72 -12.85
CA GLU A 165 -7.07 -0.66 -13.34
C GLU A 165 -5.74 -1.38 -13.08
N PHE A 166 -5.85 -2.58 -12.51
CA PHE A 166 -4.70 -3.46 -12.29
C PHE A 166 -4.14 -4.00 -13.62
N GLY A 167 -2.83 -4.24 -13.66
CA GLY A 167 -2.15 -4.79 -14.83
C GLY A 167 -2.31 -6.30 -14.97
N TYR A 168 -2.44 -7.02 -13.85
CA TYR A 168 -2.75 -8.45 -13.85
C TYR A 168 -3.53 -8.85 -12.60
N ARG A 169 -4.25 -9.96 -12.72
CA ARG A 169 -5.02 -10.59 -11.65
C ARG A 169 -4.65 -12.05 -11.59
N ASN A 170 -4.48 -12.56 -10.38
CA ASN A 170 -4.40 -13.98 -10.13
C ASN A 170 -5.49 -14.39 -9.14
N VAL A 171 -6.12 -15.52 -9.39
CA VAL A 171 -7.19 -16.09 -8.58
C VAL A 171 -6.74 -17.48 -8.16
N ASN A 172 -6.36 -17.62 -6.89
CA ASN A 172 -5.98 -18.88 -6.26
C ASN A 172 -6.96 -19.16 -5.13
N GLU A 173 -8.08 -19.82 -5.42
CA GLU A 173 -9.12 -20.06 -4.40
C GLU A 173 -8.52 -20.70 -3.13
N PRO A 174 -8.72 -20.08 -1.94
CA PRO A 174 -9.70 -19.04 -1.59
C PRO A 174 -9.21 -17.57 -1.69
N SER A 175 -7.98 -17.31 -2.13
CA SER A 175 -7.36 -15.99 -2.26
C SER A 175 -7.37 -15.42 -3.69
N PHE A 176 -7.13 -14.12 -3.82
CA PHE A 176 -6.82 -13.48 -5.09
C PHE A 176 -5.96 -12.24 -4.84
N TRP A 177 -5.26 -11.77 -5.87
CA TRP A 177 -4.50 -10.52 -5.79
C TRP A 177 -4.51 -9.76 -7.11
N TRP A 178 -4.24 -8.46 -6.99
CA TRP A 178 -4.11 -7.53 -8.09
C TRP A 178 -2.69 -6.98 -8.15
N GLY A 179 -2.12 -6.94 -9.34
CA GLY A 179 -0.78 -6.41 -9.60
C GLY A 179 -0.83 -5.03 -10.26
N TYR A 180 -0.03 -4.11 -9.74
CA TYR A 180 0.14 -2.73 -10.20
C TYR A 180 1.62 -2.46 -10.55
N GLY A 181 2.21 -3.36 -11.34
CA GLY A 181 3.64 -3.33 -11.68
C GLY A 181 4.48 -4.06 -10.63
N ILE A 182 5.15 -3.32 -9.74
CA ILE A 182 5.92 -3.91 -8.64
C ILE A 182 5.09 -4.11 -7.37
N LEU A 183 3.90 -3.52 -7.27
CA LEU A 183 3.00 -3.66 -6.14
C LEU A 183 2.00 -4.79 -6.40
N GLU A 184 1.81 -5.67 -5.41
CA GLU A 184 0.78 -6.70 -5.40
C GLU A 184 -0.05 -6.57 -4.12
N ILE A 185 -1.38 -6.63 -4.20
CA ILE A 185 -2.28 -6.52 -3.04
C ILE A 185 -3.17 -7.75 -3.02
N PHE A 186 -3.24 -8.40 -1.86
CA PHE A 186 -3.81 -9.73 -1.68
C PHE A 186 -5.06 -9.67 -0.80
N TRP A 187 -6.06 -10.47 -1.18
CA TRP A 187 -7.30 -10.65 -0.43
C TRP A 187 -7.69 -12.12 -0.34
N HIS A 188 -8.50 -12.44 0.66
CA HIS A 188 -9.26 -13.68 0.76
C HIS A 188 -10.71 -13.40 0.36
N LYS A 189 -11.30 -14.28 -0.45
CA LYS A 189 -12.75 -14.25 -0.70
C LYS A 189 -13.44 -14.70 0.58
N ARG A 190 -14.40 -13.90 1.07
CA ARG A 190 -15.28 -14.36 2.14
C ARG A 190 -16.38 -15.27 1.56
N PRO A 191 -16.78 -16.33 2.27
CA PRO A 191 -17.90 -17.17 1.86
C PRO A 191 -19.21 -16.39 1.72
N ASN A 192 -20.20 -17.00 1.06
CA ASN A 192 -21.57 -16.49 0.97
C ASN A 192 -21.73 -15.07 0.39
N GLY A 193 -20.75 -14.59 -0.37
CA GLY A 193 -20.81 -13.27 -0.99
C GLY A 193 -20.58 -12.10 -0.03
N LEU A 194 -20.00 -12.35 1.16
CA LEU A 194 -19.66 -11.33 2.15
C LEU A 194 -18.46 -10.44 1.75
N GLY A 195 -18.10 -10.44 0.47
CA GLY A 195 -17.05 -9.60 -0.10
C GLY A 195 -15.66 -10.22 -0.01
N ALA A 196 -14.66 -9.35 0.13
CA ALA A 196 -13.26 -9.71 0.24
C ALA A 196 -12.68 -9.18 1.54
N GLN A 197 -11.72 -9.93 2.08
CA GLN A 197 -11.00 -9.56 3.29
C GLN A 197 -9.53 -9.37 2.92
N GLY A 198 -8.99 -8.16 3.11
CA GLY A 198 -7.60 -7.90 2.75
C GLY A 198 -6.62 -8.67 3.62
N SER A 199 -5.48 -9.04 3.02
CA SER A 199 -4.52 -10.00 3.58
C SER A 199 -3.17 -9.38 3.85
N HIS A 200 -2.55 -8.84 2.79
CA HIS A 200 -1.24 -8.18 2.79
C HIS A 200 -1.02 -7.50 1.43
N PHE A 201 0.04 -6.69 1.32
CA PHE A 201 0.60 -6.25 0.05
C PHE A 201 2.08 -6.58 0.02
N THR A 202 2.63 -6.70 -1.19
CA THR A 202 4.07 -6.81 -1.42
C THR A 202 4.51 -5.79 -2.46
N VAL A 203 5.70 -5.22 -2.25
CA VAL A 203 6.40 -4.38 -3.21
C VAL A 203 7.65 -5.13 -3.62
N GLN A 204 7.61 -5.68 -4.83
CA GLN A 204 8.59 -6.57 -5.44
C GLN A 204 9.82 -5.78 -5.92
N CYS A 205 10.61 -5.28 -4.96
CA CYS A 205 11.74 -4.37 -5.19
C CYS A 205 12.83 -4.98 -6.08
N HIS A 206 13.02 -6.30 -6.06
CA HIS A 206 13.94 -7.00 -6.97
C HIS A 206 13.62 -6.76 -8.45
N ARG A 207 12.36 -6.47 -8.82
CA ARG A 207 11.98 -6.13 -10.21
C ARG A 207 12.61 -4.82 -10.66
N LEU A 208 13.00 -3.94 -9.74
CA LEU A 208 13.75 -2.72 -10.05
C LEU A 208 15.18 -3.03 -10.52
N GLY A 209 15.80 -4.08 -9.96
CA GLY A 209 17.12 -4.56 -10.38
C GLY A 209 17.14 -4.95 -11.86
N ALA A 210 16.07 -5.62 -12.34
CA ALA A 210 15.94 -6.04 -13.73
C ALA A 210 15.94 -4.87 -14.75
N ILE A 211 15.57 -3.67 -14.31
CA ILE A 211 15.60 -2.44 -15.12
C ILE A 211 16.78 -1.51 -14.76
N GLY A 212 17.76 -2.00 -14.00
CA GLY A 212 18.95 -1.25 -13.59
C GLY A 212 18.69 -0.17 -12.55
N ARG A 213 17.63 -0.31 -11.73
CA ARG A 213 17.22 0.66 -10.69
C ARG A 213 17.14 0.03 -9.29
N ARG A 214 18.04 -0.91 -8.99
CA ARG A 214 18.13 -1.63 -7.72
C ARG A 214 17.98 -0.70 -6.51
N LEU A 215 17.12 -1.09 -5.57
CA LEU A 215 17.00 -0.43 -4.27
C LEU A 215 18.03 -1.06 -3.31
N ARG A 216 19.05 -0.29 -2.92
CA ARG A 216 20.05 -0.78 -1.97
C ARG A 216 19.54 -0.73 -0.54
N TRP A 217 19.86 -1.74 0.25
CA TRP A 217 19.51 -1.77 1.66
C TRP A 217 20.24 -0.67 2.43
N THR A 218 21.53 -0.45 2.15
CA THR A 218 22.30 0.66 2.74
C THR A 218 21.60 2.02 2.56
N ASP A 219 21.05 2.28 1.36
CA ASP A 219 20.38 3.56 1.05
C ASP A 219 19.03 3.68 1.76
N LEU A 220 18.24 2.59 1.80
CA LEU A 220 16.97 2.57 2.54
C LEU A 220 17.20 2.71 4.04
N ARG A 221 18.20 2.03 4.60
CA ARG A 221 18.53 2.09 6.02
C ARG A 221 18.96 3.50 6.43
N ALA A 222 19.83 4.14 5.66
CA ALA A 222 20.26 5.51 5.93
C ALA A 222 19.08 6.50 5.95
N GLU A 223 18.11 6.32 5.04
CA GLU A 223 16.91 7.14 5.00
C GLU A 223 15.97 6.88 6.18
N LEU A 224 15.80 5.62 6.61
CA LEU A 224 15.03 5.26 7.80
C LEU A 224 15.67 5.83 9.08
N ASP A 225 17.00 5.73 9.21
CA ASP A 225 17.75 6.29 10.33
C ASP A 225 17.59 7.81 10.40
N ARG A 226 17.66 8.49 9.25
CA ARG A 226 17.44 9.94 9.15
C ARG A 226 16.04 10.35 9.64
N ARG A 227 15.05 9.47 9.49
CA ARG A 227 13.66 9.68 9.94
C ARG A 227 13.40 9.20 11.37
N GLY A 228 14.34 8.50 11.98
CA GLY A 228 14.14 7.87 13.29
C GLY A 228 13.24 6.63 13.26
N VAL A 229 13.08 5.99 12.09
CA VAL A 229 12.26 4.78 11.94
C VAL A 229 13.10 3.56 12.28
N ALA A 230 12.87 3.00 13.47
CA ALA A 230 13.59 1.82 13.94
C ALA A 230 13.05 0.54 13.29
N LEU A 231 13.97 -0.38 12.99
CA LEU A 231 13.65 -1.74 12.54
C LEU A 231 14.27 -2.76 13.48
N VAL A 232 13.57 -3.87 13.67
CA VAL A 232 14.01 -5.04 14.44
C VAL A 232 14.32 -6.17 13.48
N GLU A 233 15.54 -6.72 13.55
CA GLU A 233 15.91 -7.91 12.79
C GLU A 233 15.12 -9.13 13.29
N LEU A 234 14.55 -9.90 12.36
CA LEU A 234 13.82 -11.13 12.67
C LEU A 234 14.77 -12.32 12.65
N THR A 235 15.19 -12.77 13.83
CA THR A 235 16.19 -13.83 14.03
C THR A 235 15.60 -15.25 14.08
N GLY A 236 14.39 -15.45 13.53
CA GLY A 236 13.68 -16.74 13.52
C GLY A 236 14.13 -17.70 12.41
N TYR A 237 13.29 -18.70 12.08
CA TYR A 237 13.56 -19.64 10.99
C TYR A 237 13.65 -18.90 9.64
N GLN A 238 14.87 -18.64 9.19
CA GLN A 238 15.16 -18.18 7.84
C GLN A 238 15.50 -19.41 6.98
N PRO A 239 14.64 -19.79 6.01
CA PRO A 239 14.91 -20.96 5.17
C PRO A 239 16.10 -20.75 4.22
N ASP A 240 16.51 -19.51 3.99
CA ASP A 240 17.61 -19.14 3.11
C ASP A 240 18.58 -18.19 3.84
N PRO A 241 19.86 -18.60 4.06
CA PRO A 241 20.86 -17.80 4.76
C PRO A 241 21.31 -16.55 3.99
N ASP A 242 20.98 -16.43 2.70
CA ASP A 242 21.32 -15.24 1.91
C ASP A 242 20.34 -14.08 2.17
N TYR A 243 19.29 -14.31 2.95
CA TYR A 243 18.25 -13.33 3.24
C TYR A 243 18.21 -12.93 4.71
N THR A 244 17.90 -11.67 4.95
CA THR A 244 17.57 -11.17 6.29
C THR A 244 16.27 -10.38 6.23
N GLU A 245 15.39 -10.59 7.21
CA GLU A 245 14.15 -9.85 7.36
C GLU A 245 14.25 -8.85 8.51
N TYR A 246 13.75 -7.64 8.28
CA TYR A 246 13.65 -6.57 9.28
C TYR A 246 12.19 -6.12 9.41
N LEU A 247 11.66 -6.01 10.63
CA LEU A 247 10.30 -5.55 10.94
C LEU A 247 10.31 -4.11 11.46
N GLN A 248 9.41 -3.28 10.95
CA GLN A 248 9.00 -2.02 11.61
C GLN A 248 7.80 -2.32 12.52
N PRO A 249 7.91 -2.20 13.87
CA PRO A 249 6.88 -2.68 14.79
C PRO A 249 5.54 -1.94 14.75
N ASP A 250 5.54 -0.65 14.42
CA ASP A 250 4.34 0.19 14.50
C ASP A 250 3.45 0.04 13.24
N SER A 251 4.09 -0.10 12.08
CA SER A 251 3.48 -0.20 10.76
C SER A 251 3.32 -1.64 10.30
N MET A 252 3.99 -2.58 10.98
CA MET A 252 4.04 -4.00 10.66
C MET A 252 4.55 -4.28 9.24
N ILE A 253 5.49 -3.46 8.75
CA ILE A 253 6.16 -3.70 7.48
C ILE A 253 7.41 -4.55 7.69
N VAL A 254 7.56 -5.56 6.85
CA VAL A 254 8.80 -6.33 6.74
C VAL A 254 9.57 -5.94 5.48
N VAL A 255 10.86 -5.67 5.68
CA VAL A 255 11.85 -5.46 4.63
C VAL A 255 12.71 -6.72 4.55
N MET A 256 12.66 -7.40 3.40
CA MET A 256 13.49 -8.57 3.11
C MET A 256 14.68 -8.12 2.26
N VAL A 257 15.89 -8.37 2.77
CA VAL A 257 17.16 -7.95 2.16
C VAL A 257 17.91 -9.18 1.69
N TYR A 258 18.35 -9.14 0.44
CA TYR A 258 19.29 -10.12 -0.12
C TYR A 258 20.73 -9.63 0.15
N LEU A 259 21.40 -10.31 1.08
CA LEU A 259 22.70 -9.89 1.62
C LEU A 259 23.83 -9.84 0.57
N PRO A 260 23.97 -10.81 -0.36
CA PRO A 260 25.10 -10.82 -1.28
C PRO A 260 25.24 -9.57 -2.15
N ASP A 261 24.12 -8.91 -2.46
CA ASP A 261 24.07 -7.77 -3.38
C ASP A 261 23.66 -6.44 -2.70
N ASP A 262 23.45 -6.45 -1.38
CA ASP A 262 22.88 -5.33 -0.62
C ASP A 262 21.56 -4.85 -1.24
N GLU A 263 20.71 -5.77 -1.70
CA GLU A 263 19.47 -5.46 -2.43
C GLU A 263 18.25 -5.66 -1.54
N VAL A 264 17.37 -4.66 -1.48
CA VAL A 264 16.03 -4.85 -0.93
C VAL A 264 15.24 -5.68 -1.94
N HIS A 265 14.89 -6.90 -1.55
CA HIS A 265 14.20 -7.83 -2.43
C HIS A 265 12.68 -7.57 -2.41
N VAL A 266 12.10 -7.43 -1.21
CA VAL A 266 10.67 -7.19 -1.00
C VAL A 266 10.45 -6.25 0.18
N VAL A 267 9.47 -5.35 0.05
CA VAL A 267 8.83 -4.65 1.18
C VAL A 267 7.39 -5.16 1.26
N GLN A 268 6.97 -5.72 2.39
CA GLN A 268 5.65 -6.36 2.52
C GLN A 268 4.94 -5.93 3.80
N SER A 269 3.62 -5.79 3.74
CA SER A 269 2.84 -5.65 4.96
C SER A 269 2.61 -7.01 5.62
N ARG A 270 2.75 -7.03 6.94
CA ARG A 270 2.55 -8.20 7.80
C ARG A 270 1.50 -7.93 8.88
N PHE A 271 0.51 -7.10 8.59
CA PHE A 271 -0.48 -6.68 9.58
C PHE A 271 -1.35 -7.84 10.15
N ARG A 272 -1.40 -8.99 9.45
CA ARG A 272 -2.01 -10.23 9.96
C ARG A 272 -1.03 -11.29 10.42
N MET A 273 0.26 -11.07 10.18
CA MET A 273 1.25 -12.04 10.59
C MET A 273 1.43 -11.92 12.10
N ARG A 274 1.17 -13.02 12.79
CA ARG A 274 1.35 -13.15 14.24
C ARG A 274 2.82 -12.91 14.56
N ASP A 275 3.06 -12.18 15.66
CA ASP A 275 4.36 -11.75 16.19
C ASP A 275 5.54 -12.64 15.73
N PRO A 276 6.44 -12.11 14.88
CA PRO A 276 7.53 -12.88 14.30
C PRO A 276 8.64 -13.22 15.30
N ASN A 277 8.66 -12.60 16.49
CA ASN A 277 9.62 -12.91 17.55
C ASN A 277 9.17 -14.06 18.46
N ARG A 278 7.97 -14.59 18.27
CA ARG A 278 7.53 -15.75 19.05
C ARG A 278 8.26 -16.98 18.55
N ASP A 279 9.00 -17.62 19.45
CA ASP A 279 9.57 -18.93 19.24
C ASP A 279 8.44 -19.94 18.98
N TRP A 280 8.15 -20.17 17.69
CA TRP A 280 7.15 -21.14 17.25
C TRP A 280 7.58 -22.59 17.53
N SER A 281 8.82 -22.83 17.97
CA SER A 281 9.29 -24.18 18.31
C SER A 281 8.51 -24.79 19.48
N ASP A 282 7.84 -23.98 20.31
CA ASP A 282 7.00 -24.46 21.42
C ASP A 282 5.49 -24.51 21.10
N TRP A 283 5.09 -24.27 19.85
CA TRP A 283 3.67 -24.26 19.44
C TRP A 283 2.94 -25.55 19.85
N GLN A 284 3.62 -26.69 19.71
CA GLN A 284 3.06 -27.98 20.08
C GLN A 284 2.86 -28.08 21.59
N ALA A 285 3.81 -27.63 22.43
CA ALA A 285 3.63 -27.73 23.88
C ALA A 285 2.57 -26.75 24.39
N VAL A 286 2.51 -25.53 23.85
CA VAL A 286 1.45 -24.57 24.20
C VAL A 286 0.08 -25.14 23.83
N THR A 287 -0.04 -25.74 22.63
CA THR A 287 -1.27 -26.41 22.19
C THR A 287 -1.67 -27.56 23.11
N GLN A 288 -0.72 -28.41 23.54
CA GLN A 288 -1.01 -29.48 24.52
C GLN A 288 -1.43 -28.91 25.88
N SER A 289 -0.82 -27.80 26.30
CA SER A 289 -1.19 -27.09 27.53
C SER A 289 -2.63 -26.58 27.47
N LEU A 290 -3.06 -26.03 26.32
CA LEU A 290 -4.42 -25.57 26.11
C LEU A 290 -5.42 -26.73 26.04
N LYS A 291 -5.05 -27.85 25.40
CA LYS A 291 -5.84 -29.10 25.43
C LYS A 291 -6.09 -29.58 26.85
N HIS A 292 -5.08 -29.53 27.70
CA HIS A 292 -5.26 -29.86 29.11
C HIS A 292 -6.19 -28.85 29.80
N ALA A 293 -5.97 -27.54 29.61
CA ALA A 293 -6.83 -26.51 30.20
C ALA A 293 -8.31 -26.66 29.79
N LEU A 294 -8.57 -27.10 28.55
CA LEU A 294 -9.92 -27.38 28.06
C LEU A 294 -10.66 -28.43 28.91
N THR A 295 -9.93 -29.44 29.41
CA THR A 295 -10.50 -30.53 30.25
C THR A 295 -10.77 -30.12 31.71
N LEU A 296 -10.30 -28.95 32.14
CA LEU A 296 -10.45 -28.45 33.50
C LEU A 296 -11.79 -27.73 33.69
N SER A 297 -12.34 -27.75 34.91
CA SER A 297 -13.46 -26.90 35.31
C SER A 297 -13.05 -25.40 35.30
N PRO A 298 -14.01 -24.45 35.27
CA PRO A 298 -13.69 -23.02 35.26
C PRO A 298 -12.72 -22.59 36.38
N ASP A 299 -12.94 -23.04 37.62
CA ASP A 299 -12.09 -22.69 38.77
C ASP A 299 -10.68 -23.30 38.63
N GLU A 300 -10.59 -24.54 38.14
CA GLU A 300 -9.31 -25.20 37.89
C GLU A 300 -8.53 -24.55 36.75
N ARG A 301 -9.21 -24.02 35.73
CA ARG A 301 -8.59 -23.24 34.65
C ARG A 301 -7.94 -21.96 35.19
N ILE A 302 -8.65 -21.21 36.04
CA ILE A 302 -8.09 -20.02 36.68
C ILE A 302 -6.87 -20.39 37.54
N ALA A 303 -6.98 -21.42 38.37
CA ALA A 303 -5.85 -21.90 39.18
C ALA A 303 -4.68 -22.42 38.33
N TRP A 304 -4.95 -22.97 37.15
CA TRP A 304 -3.92 -23.36 36.19
C TRP A 304 -3.20 -22.14 35.60
N ILE A 305 -3.94 -21.10 35.21
CA ILE A 305 -3.37 -19.84 34.71
C ILE A 305 -2.47 -19.20 35.75
N GLU A 306 -2.96 -19.05 36.99
CA GLU A 306 -2.19 -18.44 38.10
C GLU A 306 -0.86 -19.17 38.35
N ARG A 307 -0.81 -20.49 38.16
CA ARG A 307 0.42 -21.29 38.31
C ARG A 307 1.35 -21.22 37.11
N LYS A 308 0.84 -20.93 35.92
CA LYS A 308 1.57 -21.03 34.64
C LYS A 308 1.95 -19.68 34.05
N ARG A 309 1.28 -18.61 34.46
CA ARG A 309 1.61 -17.27 33.99
C ARG A 309 3.03 -16.90 34.42
N PRO A 310 3.82 -16.27 33.54
CA PRO A 310 5.09 -15.70 33.93
C PRO A 310 4.88 -14.46 34.81
N ASP A 311 5.88 -14.13 35.62
CA ASP A 311 5.88 -12.90 36.42
C ASP A 311 6.05 -11.65 35.52
N GLU A 312 6.80 -11.78 34.43
CA GLU A 312 7.02 -10.75 33.42
C GLU A 312 6.17 -11.04 32.16
N ASP A 313 5.58 -10.01 31.57
CA ASP A 313 4.77 -10.08 30.33
C ASP A 313 3.61 -11.11 30.37
N ALA A 314 2.87 -11.16 31.48
CA ALA A 314 1.66 -11.99 31.58
C ALA A 314 0.62 -11.67 30.46
N ALA A 315 0.53 -10.41 30.04
CA ALA A 315 -0.36 -9.96 28.98
C ALA A 315 0.02 -10.56 27.61
N GLY A 316 1.29 -10.46 27.20
CA GLY A 316 1.79 -11.05 25.96
C GLY A 316 1.68 -12.57 25.97
N TRP A 317 2.01 -13.21 27.11
CA TRP A 317 1.88 -14.65 27.31
C TRP A 317 0.44 -15.16 27.16
N TRP A 318 -0.54 -14.43 27.71
CA TRP A 318 -1.95 -14.82 27.63
C TRP A 318 -2.53 -14.53 26.25
N HIS A 319 -2.22 -13.36 25.68
CA HIS A 319 -2.61 -13.00 24.32
C HIS A 319 -2.20 -14.09 23.31
N GLN A 320 -0.99 -14.65 23.42
CA GLN A 320 -0.56 -15.77 22.59
C GLN A 320 -1.48 -16.98 22.69
N ARG A 321 -1.87 -17.34 23.91
CA ARG A 321 -2.74 -18.50 24.19
C ARG A 321 -4.14 -18.30 23.64
N CYS A 322 -4.70 -17.10 23.78
CA CYS A 322 -5.98 -16.74 23.16
C CYS A 322 -5.92 -16.89 21.63
N GLN A 323 -4.87 -16.36 20.99
CA GLN A 323 -4.70 -16.48 19.53
C GLN A 323 -4.55 -17.93 19.06
N LEU A 324 -3.90 -18.79 19.85
CA LEU A 324 -3.78 -20.21 19.55
C LEU A 324 -5.11 -20.94 19.71
N ALA A 325 -5.86 -20.66 20.76
CA ALA A 325 -7.20 -21.21 20.96
C ALA A 325 -8.14 -20.80 19.82
N THR A 326 -8.18 -19.50 19.47
CA THR A 326 -8.94 -18.98 18.32
C THR A 326 -8.49 -19.63 17.00
N GLY A 327 -7.18 -19.77 16.76
CA GLY A 327 -6.67 -20.43 15.56
C GLY A 327 -7.12 -21.89 15.45
N HIS A 328 -7.08 -22.63 16.55
CA HIS A 328 -7.54 -24.02 16.59
C HIS A 328 -9.06 -24.13 16.43
N ALA A 329 -9.82 -23.15 16.96
CA ALA A 329 -11.28 -23.07 16.83
C ALA A 329 -11.75 -22.62 15.43
N CYS A 330 -10.88 -22.06 14.60
CA CYS A 330 -11.21 -21.66 13.22
C CYS A 330 -10.65 -22.61 12.16
N ASP A 331 -9.93 -23.66 12.54
CA ASP A 331 -9.38 -24.64 11.58
C ASP A 331 -10.54 -25.28 10.78
N SER A 332 -10.36 -25.39 9.47
CA SER A 332 -11.35 -26.00 8.56
C SER A 332 -11.28 -27.52 8.53
N GLY A 333 -10.25 -28.11 9.17
CA GLY A 333 -10.13 -29.55 9.37
C GLY A 333 -11.10 -30.10 10.43
N ALA A 334 -11.16 -31.44 10.52
CA ALA A 334 -11.90 -32.12 11.57
C ALA A 334 -11.21 -31.90 12.92
N VAL A 335 -11.67 -30.89 13.68
CA VAL A 335 -11.21 -30.60 15.04
C VAL A 335 -12.08 -31.41 16.01
N PRO A 336 -11.51 -32.34 16.80
CA PRO A 336 -12.23 -32.94 17.92
C PRO A 336 -12.66 -31.86 18.92
N ASP A 337 -13.87 -32.00 19.47
CA ASP A 337 -14.40 -31.11 20.52
C ASP A 337 -14.44 -29.63 20.10
N HIS A 338 -14.75 -29.39 18.82
CA HIS A 338 -14.68 -28.05 18.21
C HIS A 338 -15.53 -27.00 18.94
N GLY A 339 -16.76 -27.35 19.32
CA GLY A 339 -17.62 -26.47 20.12
C GLY A 339 -17.00 -26.09 21.46
N ASP A 340 -16.28 -27.01 22.11
CA ASP A 340 -15.59 -26.73 23.37
C ASP A 340 -14.43 -25.76 23.15
N TRP A 341 -13.69 -25.88 22.04
CA TRP A 341 -12.66 -24.93 21.66
C TRP A 341 -13.20 -23.53 21.41
N VAL A 342 -14.37 -23.41 20.75
CA VAL A 342 -15.03 -22.12 20.53
C VAL A 342 -15.43 -21.48 21.86
N ALA A 343 -16.12 -22.23 22.72
CA ALA A 343 -16.51 -21.75 24.04
C ALA A 343 -15.29 -21.36 24.89
N PHE A 344 -14.23 -22.16 24.85
CA PHE A 344 -12.98 -21.88 25.55
C PHE A 344 -12.27 -20.64 25.02
N ALA A 345 -12.25 -20.41 23.71
CA ALA A 345 -11.64 -19.23 23.12
C ALA A 345 -12.35 -17.93 23.55
N PHE A 346 -13.68 -17.91 23.55
CA PHE A 346 -14.44 -16.75 24.06
C PHE A 346 -14.20 -16.52 25.55
N TRP A 347 -14.28 -17.57 26.36
CA TRP A 347 -13.93 -17.50 27.79
C TRP A 347 -12.49 -16.97 28.02
N ALA A 348 -11.53 -17.39 27.20
CA ALA A 348 -10.15 -16.95 27.32
C ALA A 348 -9.99 -15.46 27.01
N TRP A 349 -10.72 -14.95 26.01
CA TRP A 349 -10.76 -13.52 25.69
C TRP A 349 -11.49 -12.70 26.75
N GLU A 350 -12.57 -13.22 27.32
CA GLU A 350 -13.24 -12.61 28.47
C GLU A 350 -12.27 -12.44 29.64
N LEU A 351 -11.41 -13.42 29.91
CA LEU A 351 -10.43 -13.34 31.00
C LEU A 351 -9.26 -12.38 30.69
N ALA A 352 -9.01 -12.06 29.43
CA ALA A 352 -7.78 -11.37 29.00
C ALA A 352 -7.55 -10.01 29.67
N HIS A 353 -8.63 -9.28 29.97
CA HIS A 353 -8.53 -8.00 30.68
C HIS A 353 -7.95 -8.14 32.09
N THR A 354 -8.25 -9.24 32.80
CA THR A 354 -7.71 -9.51 34.15
C THR A 354 -6.21 -9.78 34.15
N LEU A 355 -5.66 -10.15 32.99
CA LEU A 355 -4.25 -10.45 32.77
C LEU A 355 -3.51 -9.31 32.08
N GLY A 356 -4.13 -8.13 31.98
CA GLY A 356 -3.51 -6.91 31.47
C GLY A 356 -3.45 -6.81 29.95
N VAL A 357 -4.16 -7.67 29.21
CA VAL A 357 -4.29 -7.50 27.75
C VAL A 357 -5.09 -6.23 27.46
N PRO A 358 -4.61 -5.30 26.62
CA PRO A 358 -5.30 -4.05 26.35
C PRO A 358 -6.73 -4.27 25.81
N PRO A 359 -7.75 -3.54 26.29
CA PRO A 359 -9.14 -3.71 25.84
C PRO A 359 -9.34 -3.57 24.32
N ALA A 360 -8.64 -2.63 23.68
CA ALA A 360 -8.66 -2.47 22.22
C ALA A 360 -8.17 -3.72 21.47
N VAL A 361 -7.14 -4.39 22.01
CA VAL A 361 -6.64 -5.66 21.44
C VAL A 361 -7.69 -6.76 21.59
N VAL A 362 -8.34 -6.86 22.75
CA VAL A 362 -9.42 -7.85 22.99
C VAL A 362 -10.59 -7.60 22.03
N ALA A 363 -11.06 -6.36 21.90
CA ALA A 363 -12.16 -6.00 21.00
C ALA A 363 -11.85 -6.38 19.54
N ARG A 364 -10.67 -6.01 19.05
CA ARG A 364 -10.18 -6.37 17.71
C ARG A 364 -10.20 -7.89 17.49
N GLU A 365 -9.60 -8.64 18.41
CA GLU A 365 -9.40 -10.08 18.26
C GLU A 365 -10.71 -10.86 18.38
N VAL A 366 -11.61 -10.46 19.28
CA VAL A 366 -12.96 -11.04 19.41
C VAL A 366 -13.79 -10.76 18.15
N ALA A 367 -13.72 -9.55 17.59
CA ALA A 367 -14.40 -9.23 16.33
C ALA A 367 -13.82 -10.04 15.16
N ALA A 368 -12.49 -10.15 15.05
CA ALA A 368 -11.84 -10.97 14.02
C ALA A 368 -12.21 -12.45 14.15
N PHE A 369 -12.21 -13.00 15.37
CA PHE A 369 -12.60 -14.39 15.64
C PHE A 369 -14.06 -14.66 15.29
N THR A 370 -14.97 -13.78 15.73
CA THR A 370 -16.40 -13.86 15.39
C THR A 370 -16.61 -13.87 13.87
N GLY A 371 -15.87 -13.04 13.12
CA GLY A 371 -15.95 -13.01 11.65
C GLY A 371 -15.43 -14.28 11.00
N ALA A 372 -14.34 -14.84 11.53
CA ALA A 372 -13.79 -16.12 11.05
C ALA A 372 -14.73 -17.30 11.34
N LEU A 373 -15.41 -17.32 12.49
CA LEU A 373 -16.46 -18.31 12.80
C LEU A 373 -17.66 -18.16 11.87
N GLU A 374 -18.11 -16.94 11.58
CA GLU A 374 -19.18 -16.73 10.60
C GLU A 374 -18.83 -17.30 9.22
N ASP A 375 -17.59 -17.10 8.79
CA ASP A 375 -17.13 -17.55 7.48
C ASP A 375 -16.96 -19.08 7.42
N HIS A 376 -16.37 -19.69 8.45
CA HIS A 376 -15.94 -21.08 8.40
C HIS A 376 -16.86 -22.05 9.12
N HIS A 377 -17.48 -21.64 10.24
CA HIS A 377 -18.24 -22.49 11.15
C HIS A 377 -19.49 -21.77 11.66
N PRO A 378 -20.43 -21.42 10.76
CA PRO A 378 -21.58 -20.58 11.09
C PRO A 378 -22.54 -21.19 12.11
N GLU A 379 -22.44 -22.49 12.38
CA GLU A 379 -23.24 -23.25 13.34
C GLU A 379 -22.93 -22.95 14.82
N PHE A 380 -21.78 -22.34 15.13
CA PHE A 380 -21.42 -22.05 16.51
C PHE A 380 -22.00 -20.72 17.00
N ASP A 381 -22.37 -20.72 18.29
CA ASP A 381 -22.76 -19.52 19.01
C ASP A 381 -21.61 -18.50 19.03
N ARG A 382 -21.97 -17.23 18.84
CA ARG A 382 -21.02 -16.13 18.80
C ARG A 382 -21.68 -14.82 19.26
N PRO A 383 -20.90 -13.84 19.74
CA PRO A 383 -21.41 -12.50 20.01
C PRO A 383 -22.13 -11.90 18.80
N THR A 384 -23.12 -11.04 19.04
CA THR A 384 -23.87 -10.38 17.97
C THR A 384 -22.99 -9.37 17.23
N ALA A 385 -23.31 -9.11 15.95
CA ALA A 385 -22.65 -8.08 15.14
C ALA A 385 -22.66 -6.70 15.85
N ASP A 386 -23.80 -6.32 16.45
CA ASP A 386 -23.93 -5.07 17.21
C ASP A 386 -22.94 -5.02 18.38
N SER A 387 -22.83 -6.10 19.16
CA SER A 387 -21.94 -6.15 20.32
C SER A 387 -20.47 -6.04 19.94
N VAL A 388 -20.02 -6.76 18.91
CA VAL A 388 -18.61 -6.72 18.48
C VAL A 388 -18.25 -5.41 17.79
N VAL A 389 -19.15 -4.85 16.98
CA VAL A 389 -18.93 -3.55 16.33
C VAL A 389 -18.89 -2.44 17.37
N GLN A 390 -19.83 -2.42 18.32
CA GLN A 390 -19.84 -1.45 19.41
C GLN A 390 -18.53 -1.50 20.21
N SER A 391 -18.09 -2.69 20.62
CA SER A 391 -16.84 -2.86 21.37
C SER A 391 -15.63 -2.32 20.60
N CYS A 392 -15.55 -2.55 19.27
CA CYS A 392 -14.48 -1.97 18.45
C CYS A 392 -14.55 -0.44 18.41
N LEU A 393 -15.73 0.14 18.16
CA LEU A 393 -15.89 1.59 18.00
C LEU A 393 -15.63 2.37 19.30
N GLU A 394 -15.90 1.78 20.47
CA GLU A 394 -15.59 2.37 21.79
C GLU A 394 -14.10 2.61 22.02
N HIS A 395 -13.23 1.92 21.27
CA HIS A 395 -11.78 2.02 21.38
C HIS A 395 -11.11 2.82 20.27
N ILE A 396 -11.87 3.34 19.29
CA ILE A 396 -11.32 4.21 18.26
C ILE A 396 -11.03 5.58 18.85
N THR A 397 -9.78 6.00 18.73
CA THR A 397 -9.31 7.28 19.29
C THR A 397 -9.48 8.45 18.32
N GLY A 398 -9.55 8.16 17.01
CA GLY A 398 -9.57 9.14 15.95
C GLY A 398 -8.18 9.57 15.48
N ALA A 399 -7.11 9.01 16.04
CA ALA A 399 -5.75 9.20 15.55
C ALA A 399 -5.53 8.53 14.19
N MET A 400 -6.33 7.51 13.86
CA MET A 400 -6.21 6.69 12.65
C MET A 400 -4.83 6.05 12.51
N ASP A 401 -4.26 5.63 13.65
CA ASP A 401 -3.05 4.82 13.72
C ASP A 401 -3.34 3.34 13.37
N ARG A 402 -2.36 2.46 13.53
CA ARG A 402 -2.53 1.01 13.26
C ARG A 402 -3.62 0.39 14.13
N THR A 403 -3.77 0.82 15.38
CA THR A 403 -4.77 0.28 16.32
C THR A 403 -6.18 0.65 15.86
N ASP A 404 -6.42 1.92 15.53
CA ASP A 404 -7.71 2.39 15.02
C ASP A 404 -8.06 1.67 13.69
N LYS A 405 -7.09 1.53 12.79
CA LYS A 405 -7.25 0.82 11.50
C LYS A 405 -7.61 -0.65 11.71
N ASP A 406 -6.92 -1.34 12.62
CA ASP A 406 -7.17 -2.74 12.93
C ASP A 406 -8.57 -2.95 13.51
N LEU A 407 -8.99 -2.10 14.46
CA LEU A 407 -10.34 -2.12 15.03
C LEU A 407 -11.40 -1.94 13.95
N LEU A 408 -11.21 -0.99 13.05
CA LEU A 408 -12.12 -0.75 11.94
C LEU A 408 -12.17 -1.92 10.95
N THR A 409 -11.03 -2.54 10.65
CA THR A 409 -10.98 -3.74 9.81
C THR A 409 -11.75 -4.88 10.43
N ALA A 410 -11.57 -5.12 11.73
CA ALA A 410 -12.29 -6.18 12.43
C ALA A 410 -13.80 -5.91 12.53
N ALA A 411 -14.20 -4.67 12.81
CA ALA A 411 -15.60 -4.25 12.85
C ALA A 411 -16.29 -4.35 11.48
N ALA A 412 -15.60 -3.97 10.39
CA ALA A 412 -16.13 -4.00 9.04
C ALA A 412 -16.53 -5.41 8.57
N LEU A 413 -15.96 -6.47 9.16
CA LEU A 413 -16.36 -7.86 8.89
C LEU A 413 -17.82 -8.12 9.23
N HIS A 414 -18.40 -7.37 10.17
CA HIS A 414 -19.74 -7.56 10.71
C HIS A 414 -20.78 -6.60 10.14
N ARG A 415 -20.35 -5.68 9.27
CA ARG A 415 -21.16 -4.57 8.76
C ARG A 415 -22.50 -5.04 8.16
N HIS A 416 -22.53 -6.20 7.48
CA HIS A 416 -23.74 -6.74 6.85
C HIS A 416 -24.79 -7.24 7.85
N ALA A 417 -24.41 -7.49 9.10
CA ALA A 417 -25.26 -8.09 10.12
C ALA A 417 -25.64 -7.12 11.25
N VAL A 418 -25.12 -5.89 11.24
CA VAL A 418 -25.48 -4.85 12.22
C VAL A 418 -26.96 -4.49 12.12
N GLN A 419 -27.70 -4.60 13.23
CA GLN A 419 -29.14 -4.34 13.30
C GLN A 419 -29.43 -2.92 13.80
N ASP A 420 -28.61 -2.36 14.69
CA ASP A 420 -28.75 -0.97 15.16
C ASP A 420 -28.36 0.03 14.06
N PRO A 421 -29.31 0.83 13.52
CA PRO A 421 -29.00 1.78 12.45
C PRO A 421 -28.04 2.89 12.87
N SER A 422 -28.05 3.28 14.15
CA SER A 422 -27.16 4.33 14.67
C SER A 422 -25.72 3.85 14.75
N LEU A 423 -25.53 2.58 15.13
CA LEU A 423 -24.24 1.92 15.17
C LEU A 423 -23.68 1.71 13.76
N LEU A 424 -24.52 1.24 12.82
CA LEU A 424 -24.14 1.09 11.41
C LEU A 424 -23.71 2.43 10.80
N ALA A 425 -24.46 3.50 11.06
CA ALA A 425 -24.09 4.84 10.59
C ALA A 425 -22.77 5.33 11.22
N ALA A 426 -22.49 4.99 12.47
CA ALA A 426 -21.22 5.32 13.11
C ALA A 426 -20.04 4.56 12.48
N LEU A 427 -20.20 3.26 12.24
CA LEU A 427 -19.21 2.44 11.54
C LEU A 427 -18.93 2.98 10.13
N ASP A 428 -19.98 3.30 9.37
CA ASP A 428 -19.87 3.84 8.02
C ASP A 428 -19.12 5.17 7.96
N ARG A 429 -19.33 6.06 8.94
CA ARG A 429 -18.57 7.31 9.04
C ARG A 429 -17.08 7.05 9.22
N TRP A 430 -16.70 6.11 10.07
CA TRP A 430 -15.29 5.80 10.28
C TRP A 430 -14.66 5.12 9.07
N ILE A 431 -15.38 4.21 8.40
CA ILE A 431 -14.93 3.62 7.13
C ILE A 431 -14.73 4.74 6.09
N ALA A 432 -15.65 5.70 6.00
CA ALA A 432 -15.51 6.83 5.09
C ALA A 432 -14.26 7.68 5.42
N ILE A 433 -14.03 8.03 6.69
CA ILE A 433 -12.82 8.78 7.12
C ILE A 433 -11.56 8.02 6.72
N ARG A 434 -11.50 6.72 7.00
CA ARG A 434 -10.33 5.88 6.67
C ARG A 434 -10.09 5.77 5.17
N THR A 435 -11.17 5.75 4.38
CA THR A 435 -11.10 5.55 2.94
C THR A 435 -11.12 6.86 2.16
N ASP A 436 -11.07 8.02 2.83
CA ASP A 436 -10.92 9.33 2.19
C ASP A 436 -9.48 9.54 1.73
N LEU A 437 -9.10 8.76 0.72
CA LEU A 437 -7.78 8.74 0.12
C LEU A 437 -7.86 9.42 -1.25
N PRO A 438 -6.91 10.31 -1.58
CA PRO A 438 -6.83 10.89 -2.91
C PRO A 438 -6.56 9.77 -3.94
N SER A 439 -7.18 9.86 -5.12
CA SER A 439 -6.83 8.97 -6.24
C SER A 439 -5.40 9.26 -6.70
N VAL A 440 -4.62 8.21 -6.94
CA VAL A 440 -3.23 8.32 -7.41
C VAL A 440 -2.95 7.27 -8.48
N SER A 441 -2.65 7.71 -9.70
CA SER A 441 -2.16 6.82 -10.76
C SER A 441 -0.74 6.37 -10.43
N LEU A 442 -0.53 5.07 -10.18
CA LEU A 442 0.81 4.50 -10.07
C LEU A 442 1.48 4.49 -11.44
N PRO A 443 2.79 4.78 -11.54
CA PRO A 443 3.54 4.57 -12.78
C PRO A 443 3.41 3.10 -13.21
N ARG A 444 3.00 2.85 -14.45
CA ARG A 444 3.09 1.52 -15.04
C ARG A 444 4.56 1.28 -15.40
N TRP A 445 5.15 0.23 -14.84
CA TRP A 445 6.56 -0.14 -15.00
C TRP A 445 6.74 -1.15 -16.12
#